data_AF-A0A221WBS3-F1
#
_entry.id   AF-A0A221WBS3-F1
#
_cell.length_a   1.000
_cell.length_b   1.000
_cell.length_c   1.000
_cell.angle_alpha   90.00
_cell.angle_beta   90.00
_cell.angle_gamma   90.00
#
_symmetry.space_group_name_H-M   'P 1'
#
loop_
_entity.id
_entity.type
_entity.pdbx_description
1 polymer ?
#
loop_
_entity_poly.entity_id
_entity_poly.type
_entity_poly.pdbx_seq_one_letter_code
_entity_poly.pdbx_strand_id
1 'polypeptide(L)'
;MAVVALACGNNEFPGLTERSEISLHRVSATPGKSEIDPLLTGLPEARLLVHGTDADLAAVVLRLLRRELLGSVAVGYVPAEASSVVADLWGLPARDPGRALDLALSGDPDRVPLIRDDVGGVLLGRGVLGPLRGVAYCDDELVLRGQAGRLEVTPDPGAGEGLLVRTVRRSLFGGRGASAAGRAVQIGCLPTRVVRDGVTHARPVNKWIWYRHTEDLRLVRGLV
;
A
#
# COMPACT_ATOMS: atom_id res chain seq x y z
N MET A 1 0.01 17.19 21.42
CA MET A 1 0.47 15.79 21.51
C MET A 1 1.60 15.64 20.52
N ALA A 2 2.76 15.11 20.91
CA ALA A 2 3.88 14.98 19.97
C ALA A 2 3.60 13.86 18.96
N VAL A 3 3.72 14.15 17.66
CA VAL A 3 3.50 13.22 16.56
C VAL A 3 4.85 12.85 15.96
N VAL A 4 5.15 11.56 15.86
CA VAL A 4 6.37 11.10 15.18
C VAL A 4 6.13 11.12 13.67
N ALA A 5 7.04 11.75 12.92
CA ALA A 5 7.01 11.77 11.46
C ALA A 5 8.30 11.18 10.88
N LEU A 6 8.16 10.33 9.87
CA LEU A 6 9.26 9.79 9.09
C LEU A 6 9.33 10.51 7.75
N ALA A 7 10.44 11.17 7.45
CA ALA A 7 10.75 11.64 6.09
C ALA A 7 11.68 10.62 5.42
N CYS A 8 11.14 9.86 4.49
CA CYS A 8 11.83 8.76 3.82
C CYS A 8 12.57 9.25 2.57
N GLY A 9 13.72 8.65 2.26
CA GLY A 9 14.38 8.81 0.95
C GLY A 9 14.90 10.21 0.62
N ASN A 10 15.22 11.02 1.63
CA ASN A 10 15.60 12.43 1.48
C ASN A 10 14.51 13.33 0.86
N ASN A 11 13.23 12.95 0.97
CA ASN A 11 12.14 13.82 0.59
C ASN A 11 12.04 15.00 1.57
N GLU A 12 12.33 16.21 1.09
CA GLU A 12 12.27 17.44 1.89
C GLU A 12 10.90 18.10 1.75
N PHE A 13 10.27 18.37 2.88
CA PHE A 13 9.03 19.12 2.95
C PHE A 13 9.05 20.05 4.19
N PRO A 14 9.25 21.36 4.00
CA PRO A 14 9.40 22.33 5.10
C PRO A 14 8.26 22.31 6.12
N GLY A 15 7.02 22.00 5.69
CA GLY A 15 5.86 21.92 6.58
C GLY A 15 6.02 20.92 7.73
N LEU A 16 6.88 19.91 7.60
CA LEU A 16 7.19 18.97 8.69
C LEU A 16 8.11 19.56 9.76
N THR A 17 8.94 20.55 9.41
CA THR A 17 9.89 21.21 10.32
C THR A 17 9.34 22.48 10.97
N GLU A 18 8.27 23.05 10.42
CA GLU A 18 7.65 24.29 10.91
C GLU A 18 6.68 24.06 12.09
N ARG A 19 6.31 22.80 12.34
CA ARG A 19 5.33 22.38 13.35
C ARG A 19 6.05 21.84 14.59
N SER A 20 5.93 22.52 15.74
CA SER A 20 6.63 22.15 16.98
C SER A 20 6.12 20.87 17.63
N GLU A 21 4.93 20.42 17.25
CA GLU A 21 4.33 19.16 17.67
C GLU A 21 4.89 17.94 16.92
N ILE A 22 5.68 18.13 15.86
CA ILE A 22 6.24 17.04 15.06
C ILE A 22 7.66 16.68 15.52
N SER A 23 7.85 15.43 15.94
CA SER A 23 9.18 14.83 16.10
C SER A 23 9.59 14.19 14.78
N LEU A 24 10.36 14.93 13.97
CA LEU A 24 10.77 14.50 12.64
C LEU A 24 12.02 13.61 12.69
N HIS A 25 11.95 12.43 12.05
CA HIS A 25 13.06 11.52 11.85
C HIS A 25 13.29 11.31 10.35
N ARG A 26 14.51 11.59 9.89
CA ARG A 26 14.93 11.31 8.51
C ARG A 26 15.42 9.88 8.42
N VAL A 27 14.91 9.13 7.46
CA VAL A 27 15.23 7.71 7.24
C VAL A 27 15.50 7.46 5.76
N SER A 28 16.16 6.34 5.45
CA SER A 28 16.42 5.91 4.09
C SER A 28 15.12 5.64 3.31
N ALA A 29 15.22 5.55 1.98
CA ALA A 29 14.11 5.07 1.15
C ALA A 29 13.86 3.58 1.44
N THR A 30 12.59 3.19 1.50
CA THR A 30 12.10 1.87 1.95
C THR A 30 12.72 1.46 3.30
N PRO A 31 12.51 2.25 4.37
CA PRO A 31 13.26 2.13 5.62
C PRO A 31 13.10 0.75 6.28
N GLY A 32 14.18 0.28 6.89
CA GLY A 32 14.28 -1.06 7.46
C GLY A 32 13.96 -1.15 8.95
N LYS A 33 14.12 -2.36 9.50
CA LYS A 33 13.98 -2.64 10.94
C LYS A 33 14.84 -1.72 11.80
N SER A 34 16.10 -1.51 11.42
CA SER A 34 17.07 -0.73 12.21
C SER A 34 16.69 0.74 12.35
N GLU A 35 15.92 1.28 11.40
CA GLU A 35 15.50 2.68 11.40
C GLU A 35 14.13 2.85 12.05
N ILE A 36 13.19 1.93 11.77
CA ILE A 36 11.80 2.08 12.24
C ILE A 36 11.62 1.58 13.67
N ASP A 37 12.11 0.37 14.01
CA ASP A 37 11.79 -0.27 15.29
C ASP A 37 12.17 0.56 16.54
N PRO A 38 13.31 1.30 16.56
CA PRO A 38 13.62 2.19 17.68
C PRO A 38 12.57 3.29 17.86
N LEU A 39 12.03 3.81 16.77
CA LEU A 39 11.04 4.90 16.77
C LEU A 39 9.65 4.43 17.22
N LEU A 40 9.37 3.13 17.08
CA LEU A 40 8.13 2.53 17.57
C LEU A 40 8.14 2.31 19.09
N THR A 41 9.33 2.23 19.69
CA THR A 41 9.50 1.94 21.12
C THR A 41 9.24 3.20 21.93
N GLY A 42 8.05 3.27 22.55
CA GLY A 42 7.62 4.45 23.28
C GLY A 42 6.80 5.44 22.46
N LEU A 43 6.26 5.03 21.29
CA LEU A 43 5.18 5.78 20.66
C LEU A 43 4.03 5.92 21.68
N PRO A 44 3.77 7.13 22.20
CA PRO A 44 2.53 7.36 22.92
C PRO A 44 1.42 7.11 21.89
N GLU A 45 0.42 6.30 22.20
CA GLU A 45 -0.71 6.03 21.30
C GLU A 45 -1.14 7.32 20.56
N ALA A 46 -1.45 7.35 19.25
CA ALA A 46 -1.68 6.29 18.29
C ALA A 46 -1.44 6.84 16.87
N ARG A 47 -0.34 7.56 16.60
CA ARG A 47 -0.15 8.18 15.27
C ARG A 47 1.30 8.25 14.81
N LEU A 48 1.57 7.71 13.62
CA LEU A 48 2.84 7.78 12.92
C LEU A 48 2.61 8.41 11.54
N LEU A 49 3.34 9.49 11.25
CA LEU A 49 3.31 10.14 9.94
C LEU A 49 4.41 9.56 9.06
N VAL A 50 4.09 9.32 7.80
CA VAL A 50 5.04 8.91 6.78
C VAL A 50 4.97 9.93 5.64
N HIS A 51 6.10 10.58 5.38
CA HIS A 51 6.30 11.37 4.18
C HIS A 51 7.26 10.64 3.25
N GLY A 52 6.78 10.25 2.07
CA GLY A 52 7.55 9.42 1.15
C GLY A 52 6.70 8.91 -0.01
N THR A 53 7.26 7.94 -0.74
CA THR A 53 6.59 7.22 -1.82
C THR A 53 5.68 6.11 -1.29
N ASP A 54 4.89 5.50 -2.17
CA ASP A 54 4.04 4.34 -1.81
C ASP A 54 4.89 3.16 -1.28
N ALA A 55 6.11 3.01 -1.78
CA ALA A 55 7.06 1.99 -1.33
C ALA A 55 7.59 2.26 0.09
N ASP A 56 7.80 3.53 0.44
CA ASP A 56 8.22 3.94 1.78
C ASP A 56 7.12 3.65 2.80
N LEU A 57 5.88 4.02 2.46
CA LEU A 57 4.71 3.72 3.27
C LEU A 57 4.54 2.20 3.46
N ALA A 58 4.67 1.41 2.39
CA ALA A 58 4.60 -0.04 2.46
C ALA A 58 5.68 -0.64 3.39
N ALA A 59 6.89 -0.10 3.38
CA ALA A 59 7.97 -0.54 4.27
C ALA A 59 7.64 -0.26 5.75
N VAL A 60 7.10 0.93 6.06
CA VAL A 60 6.67 1.31 7.40
C VAL A 60 5.51 0.43 7.88
N VAL A 61 4.46 0.28 7.07
CA VAL A 61 3.30 -0.57 7.42
C VAL A 61 3.71 -2.03 7.61
N LEU A 62 4.64 -2.54 6.81
CA LEU A 62 5.18 -3.88 7.01
C LEU A 62 5.90 -4.03 8.35
N ARG A 63 6.59 -2.99 8.84
CA ARG A 63 7.17 -3.00 10.19
C ARG A 63 6.11 -2.95 11.28
N LEU A 64 5.07 -2.13 11.13
CA LEU A 64 3.93 -2.11 12.07
C LEU A 64 3.25 -3.48 12.15
N LEU A 65 3.01 -4.12 11.01
CA LEU A 65 2.49 -5.49 10.94
C LEU A 65 3.37 -6.47 11.72
N ARG A 66 4.69 -6.43 11.50
CA ARG A 66 5.66 -7.33 12.15
C ARG A 66 5.82 -7.06 13.65
N ARG A 67 5.28 -5.96 14.16
CA ARG A 67 5.31 -5.55 15.55
C ARG A 67 3.94 -5.62 16.22
N GLU A 68 2.91 -6.11 15.50
CA GLU A 68 1.54 -6.23 15.99
C GLU A 68 0.94 -4.86 16.37
N LEU A 69 1.22 -3.83 15.56
CA LEU A 69 0.83 -2.44 15.81
C LEU A 69 -0.20 -1.87 14.84
N LEU A 70 -0.75 -2.68 13.91
CA LEU A 70 -1.67 -2.17 12.89
C LEU A 70 -2.97 -1.61 13.49
N GLY A 71 -3.55 -2.29 14.48
CA GLY A 71 -4.77 -1.87 15.15
C GLY A 71 -4.56 -0.77 16.20
N SER A 72 -3.34 -0.53 16.65
CA SER A 72 -3.04 0.47 17.69
C SER A 72 -2.47 1.77 17.13
N VAL A 73 -1.75 1.74 16.00
CA VAL A 73 -1.11 2.93 15.41
C VAL A 73 -1.86 3.39 14.16
N ALA A 74 -2.42 4.60 14.21
CA ALA A 74 -2.91 5.28 13.02
C ALA A 74 -1.74 5.77 12.15
N VAL A 75 -1.83 5.58 10.85
CA VAL A 75 -0.81 6.00 9.90
C VAL A 75 -1.32 7.19 9.10
N GLY A 76 -0.65 8.33 9.27
CA GLY A 76 -0.83 9.50 8.41
C GLY A 76 0.13 9.42 7.23
N TYR A 77 -0.34 9.70 6.01
CA TYR A 77 0.49 9.65 4.82
C TYR A 77 0.51 11.01 4.11
N VAL A 78 1.72 11.52 3.90
CA VAL A 78 2.00 12.73 3.12
C VAL A 78 2.79 12.30 1.88
N PRO A 79 2.13 12.08 0.72
CA PRO A 79 2.82 11.57 -0.46
C PRO A 79 3.94 12.52 -0.91
N ALA A 80 5.11 11.96 -1.23
CA ALA A 80 6.20 12.71 -1.86
C ALA A 80 5.89 13.01 -3.34
N GLU A 81 4.98 12.25 -3.95
CA GLU A 81 4.63 12.36 -5.37
C GLU A 81 3.12 12.51 -5.57
N ALA A 82 2.73 13.44 -6.43
CA ALA A 82 1.34 13.68 -6.81
C ALA A 82 0.68 12.50 -7.57
N SER A 83 1.48 11.53 -8.02
CA SER A 83 1.05 10.31 -8.71
C SER A 83 0.92 9.09 -7.79
N SER A 84 0.99 9.28 -6.47
CA SER A 84 0.81 8.21 -5.48
C SER A 84 -0.49 7.46 -5.72
N VAL A 85 -0.37 6.17 -5.99
CA VAL A 85 -1.51 5.29 -6.25
C VAL A 85 -2.25 5.00 -4.95
N VAL A 86 -1.52 4.89 -3.83
CA VAL A 86 -2.14 4.76 -2.50
C VAL A 86 -2.99 5.99 -2.18
N ALA A 87 -2.47 7.19 -2.43
CA ALA A 87 -3.22 8.41 -2.16
C ALA A 87 -4.48 8.53 -3.03
N ASP A 88 -4.37 8.25 -4.34
CA ASP A 88 -5.51 8.24 -5.25
C ASP A 88 -6.56 7.20 -4.83
N LEU A 89 -6.14 5.99 -4.43
CA LEU A 89 -7.03 4.91 -4.01
C LEU A 89 -7.86 5.29 -2.77
N TRP A 90 -7.24 5.99 -1.82
CA TRP A 90 -7.87 6.32 -0.53
C TRP A 90 -8.42 7.75 -0.46
N GLY A 91 -8.31 8.53 -1.54
CA GLY A 91 -8.80 9.90 -1.62
C GLY A 91 -7.96 10.92 -0.84
N LEU A 92 -6.66 10.65 -0.66
CA LEU A 92 -5.74 11.54 0.05
C LEU A 92 -5.27 12.68 -0.89
N PRO A 93 -5.04 13.90 -0.38
CA PRO A 93 -4.72 15.07 -1.20
C PRO A 93 -3.26 15.10 -1.67
N ALA A 94 -2.84 14.14 -2.51
CA ALA A 94 -1.44 14.02 -2.99
C ALA A 94 -0.89 15.25 -3.74
N ARG A 95 -1.78 16.07 -4.30
CA ARG A 95 -1.42 17.28 -5.07
C ARG A 95 -1.22 18.51 -4.20
N ASP A 96 -1.54 18.42 -2.90
CA ASP A 96 -1.42 19.50 -1.93
C ASP A 96 -0.77 18.95 -0.65
N PRO A 97 0.58 18.98 -0.56
CA PRO A 97 1.31 18.46 0.60
C PRO A 97 0.93 19.13 1.93
N GLY A 98 0.51 20.41 1.91
CA GLY A 98 0.05 21.12 3.10
C GLY A 98 -1.26 20.53 3.61
N ARG A 99 -2.25 20.37 2.72
CA ARG A 99 -3.51 19.70 3.05
C ARG A 99 -3.31 18.23 3.43
N ALA A 100 -2.37 17.53 2.79
CA ALA A 100 -2.02 16.16 3.15
C ALA A 100 -1.43 16.08 4.55
N LEU A 101 -0.58 17.03 4.93
CA LEU A 101 -0.03 17.11 6.28
C LEU A 101 -1.10 17.42 7.32
N ASP A 102 -1.94 18.43 7.09
CA ASP A 102 -3.01 18.78 8.00
C ASP A 102 -3.97 17.59 8.20
N LEU A 103 -4.31 16.89 7.11
CA LEU A 103 -5.07 15.65 7.16
C LEU A 103 -4.35 14.55 7.95
N ALA A 104 -3.08 14.29 7.65
CA ALA A 104 -2.29 13.24 8.30
C ALA A 104 -2.15 13.50 9.81
N LEU A 105 -2.05 14.76 10.24
CA LEU A 105 -1.95 15.16 11.64
C LEU A 105 -3.28 15.04 12.39
N SER A 106 -4.37 15.54 11.81
CA SER A 106 -5.61 15.81 12.54
C SER A 106 -6.80 14.96 12.11
N GLY A 107 -6.76 14.37 10.92
CA GLY A 107 -7.86 13.58 10.38
C GLY A 107 -8.11 12.32 11.18
N ASP A 108 -9.37 11.86 11.15
CA ASP A 108 -9.76 10.61 11.79
C ASP A 108 -9.20 9.40 11.02
N PRO A 109 -8.73 8.37 11.75
CA PRO A 109 -8.29 7.11 11.16
C PRO A 109 -9.48 6.24 10.77
N ASP A 110 -9.42 5.72 9.55
CA ASP A 110 -10.30 4.69 9.01
C ASP A 110 -9.62 3.32 9.06
N ARG A 111 -10.40 2.24 9.02
CA ARG A 111 -9.90 0.87 8.90
C ARG A 111 -9.97 0.44 7.43
N VAL A 112 -8.81 0.37 6.79
CA VAL A 112 -8.70 -0.01 5.38
C VAL A 112 -8.12 -1.42 5.23
N PRO A 113 -8.61 -2.24 4.29
CA PRO A 113 -8.06 -3.57 4.03
C PRO A 113 -6.56 -3.52 3.76
N LEU A 114 -5.80 -4.29 4.53
CA LEU A 114 -4.38 -4.52 4.26
C LEU A 114 -4.22 -5.79 3.43
N ILE A 115 -3.61 -5.68 2.25
CA ILE A 115 -3.34 -6.86 1.42
C ILE A 115 -1.92 -7.35 1.69
N ARG A 116 -1.76 -8.67 1.74
CA ARG A 116 -0.48 -9.37 1.87
C ARG A 116 -0.22 -10.23 0.67
N ASP A 117 1.03 -10.66 0.55
CA ASP A 117 1.44 -11.70 -0.39
C ASP A 117 2.07 -12.91 0.30
N ASP A 118 2.26 -13.97 -0.47
CA ASP A 118 2.82 -15.26 -0.02
C ASP A 118 4.32 -15.21 0.30
N VAL A 119 5.03 -14.13 -0.05
CA VAL A 119 6.44 -13.91 0.33
C VAL A 119 6.60 -12.99 1.54
N GLY A 120 5.49 -12.65 2.20
CA GLY A 120 5.47 -11.93 3.46
C GLY A 120 5.52 -10.41 3.34
N GLY A 121 5.28 -9.87 2.14
CA GLY A 121 5.10 -8.43 1.89
C GLY A 121 3.68 -7.95 2.18
N VAL A 122 3.48 -6.66 1.92
CA VAL A 122 2.19 -5.97 1.94
C VAL A 122 1.95 -5.25 0.62
N LEU A 123 0.69 -4.94 0.34
CA LEU A 123 0.25 -4.16 -0.80
C LEU A 123 -0.79 -3.12 -0.32
N LEU A 124 -0.49 -1.85 -0.53
CA LEU A 124 -1.30 -0.71 -0.06
C LEU A 124 -2.04 0.01 -1.19
N GLY A 125 -1.51 -0.04 -2.41
CA GLY A 125 -2.03 0.68 -3.56
C GLY A 125 -2.32 -0.28 -4.71
N ARG A 126 -1.28 -0.75 -5.41
CA ARG A 126 -1.45 -1.57 -6.61
C ARG A 126 -0.35 -2.60 -6.83
N GLY A 127 -0.78 -3.85 -6.94
CA GLY A 127 -0.01 -5.00 -7.40
C GLY A 127 -0.22 -5.19 -8.89
N VAL A 128 0.84 -5.48 -9.64
CA VAL A 128 0.79 -5.77 -11.07
C VAL A 128 1.61 -7.01 -11.36
N LEU A 129 1.01 -7.99 -12.02
CA LEU A 129 1.69 -9.15 -12.57
C LEU A 129 1.60 -9.11 -14.09
N GLY A 130 2.71 -9.13 -14.82
CA GLY A 130 2.64 -9.18 -16.29
C GLY A 130 3.94 -8.95 -17.06
N PRO A 131 3.95 -9.30 -18.37
CA PRO A 131 2.92 -10.04 -19.08
C PRO A 131 2.80 -11.48 -18.58
N LEU A 132 1.59 -12.06 -18.57
CA LEU A 132 1.34 -13.36 -17.95
C LEU A 132 0.59 -14.31 -18.89
N ARG A 133 1.01 -15.58 -18.87
CA ARG A 133 0.28 -16.73 -19.42
C ARG A 133 0.07 -17.73 -18.31
N GLY A 134 -1.17 -18.01 -17.94
CA GLY A 134 -1.47 -18.81 -16.76
C GLY A 134 -2.96 -18.93 -16.44
N VAL A 135 -3.22 -19.23 -15.18
CA VAL A 135 -4.54 -19.32 -14.58
C VAL A 135 -4.55 -18.49 -13.31
N ALA A 136 -5.61 -17.72 -13.08
CA ALA A 136 -5.82 -17.00 -11.84
C ALA A 136 -7.26 -17.14 -11.36
N TYR A 137 -7.41 -17.39 -10.06
CA TYR A 137 -8.70 -17.42 -9.36
C TYR A 137 -8.72 -16.33 -8.30
N CYS A 138 -9.83 -15.60 -8.21
CA CYS A 138 -10.16 -14.70 -7.12
C CYS A 138 -11.24 -15.39 -6.28
N ASP A 139 -10.91 -15.83 -5.07
CA ASP A 139 -11.70 -16.80 -4.31
C ASP A 139 -12.10 -18.01 -5.20
N ASP A 140 -13.37 -18.18 -5.55
CA ASP A 140 -13.88 -19.23 -6.45
C ASP A 140 -14.05 -18.79 -7.92
N GLU A 141 -13.88 -17.50 -8.24
CA GLU A 141 -14.07 -16.95 -9.58
C GLU A 141 -12.80 -17.06 -10.44
N LEU A 142 -12.92 -17.66 -11.63
CA LEU A 142 -11.85 -17.73 -12.63
C LEU A 142 -11.66 -16.39 -13.35
N VAL A 143 -10.70 -15.57 -12.92
CA VAL A 143 -10.41 -14.24 -13.50
C VAL A 143 -9.41 -14.26 -14.66
N LEU A 144 -8.67 -15.36 -14.84
CA LEU A 144 -7.79 -15.55 -16.00
C LEU A 144 -7.64 -17.02 -16.34
N ARG A 145 -7.77 -17.36 -17.63
CA ARG A 145 -7.24 -18.57 -18.25
C ARG A 145 -6.60 -18.21 -19.58
N GLY A 146 -5.31 -18.50 -19.74
CA GLY A 146 -4.55 -18.18 -20.95
C GLY A 146 -3.68 -16.93 -20.79
N GLN A 147 -3.69 -16.04 -21.78
CA GLN A 147 -2.78 -14.90 -21.86
C GLN A 147 -3.45 -13.58 -21.45
N ALA A 148 -2.70 -12.73 -20.75
CA ALA A 148 -3.06 -11.34 -20.47
C ALA A 148 -1.82 -10.43 -20.56
N GLY A 149 -2.06 -9.15 -20.82
CA GLY A 149 -1.01 -8.13 -20.81
C GLY A 149 -0.53 -7.83 -19.39
N ARG A 150 -1.47 -7.82 -18.45
CA ARG A 150 -1.20 -7.79 -17.01
C ARG A 150 -2.44 -8.20 -16.22
N LEU A 151 -2.24 -8.57 -14.97
CA LEU A 151 -3.26 -8.70 -13.94
C LEU A 151 -2.92 -7.67 -12.87
N GLU A 152 -3.90 -6.84 -12.51
CA GLU A 152 -3.77 -5.79 -11.50
C GLU A 152 -4.58 -6.19 -10.27
N VAL A 153 -4.04 -5.90 -9.09
CA VAL A 153 -4.69 -6.10 -7.80
C VAL A 153 -4.60 -4.83 -6.99
N THR A 154 -5.68 -4.43 -6.34
CA THR A 154 -5.71 -3.31 -5.38
C THR A 154 -6.46 -3.75 -4.13
N PRO A 155 -6.21 -3.15 -2.96
CA PRO A 155 -7.21 -3.16 -1.90
C PRO A 155 -8.56 -2.66 -2.42
N ASP A 156 -9.65 -3.13 -1.83
CA ASP A 156 -11.01 -2.70 -2.15
C ASP A 156 -11.40 -1.47 -1.30
N PRO A 157 -11.57 -0.28 -1.91
CA PRO A 157 -11.96 0.92 -1.17
C PRO A 157 -13.43 0.95 -0.75
N GLY A 158 -14.27 0.04 -1.27
CA GLY A 158 -15.70 -0.04 -0.96
C GLY A 158 -16.05 -0.77 0.34
N ALA A 159 -15.05 -1.02 1.21
CA ALA A 159 -15.17 -1.85 2.42
C ALA A 159 -15.67 -3.29 2.17
N GLY A 160 -15.52 -3.80 0.94
CA GLY A 160 -15.97 -5.13 0.53
C GLY A 160 -15.07 -6.26 1.02
N GLU A 161 -14.85 -7.27 0.17
CA GLU A 161 -14.27 -8.55 0.60
C GLU A 161 -12.77 -8.45 0.92
N GLY A 162 -12.05 -7.54 0.27
CA GLY A 162 -10.67 -7.22 0.62
C GLY A 162 -9.87 -6.64 -0.52
N LEU A 163 -9.87 -7.33 -1.67
CA LEU A 163 -9.13 -6.92 -2.86
C LEU A 163 -10.01 -6.93 -4.11
N LEU A 164 -9.62 -6.10 -5.08
CA LEU A 164 -10.15 -6.08 -6.43
C LEU A 164 -9.09 -6.61 -7.39
N VAL A 165 -9.50 -7.51 -8.29
CA VAL A 165 -8.64 -8.06 -9.34
C VAL A 165 -9.15 -7.59 -10.68
N ARG A 166 -8.24 -7.15 -11.55
CA ARG A 166 -8.53 -6.78 -12.93
C ARG A 166 -7.51 -7.37 -13.90
N THR A 167 -7.98 -8.18 -14.83
CA THR A 167 -7.17 -8.71 -15.93
C THR A 167 -7.21 -7.75 -17.11
N VAL A 168 -6.07 -7.29 -17.61
CA VAL A 168 -5.98 -6.43 -18.80
C VAL A 168 -5.39 -7.20 -19.97
N ARG A 169 -6.17 -7.41 -21.04
CA ARG A 169 -5.75 -8.14 -22.25
C ARG A 169 -5.05 -7.21 -23.25
N ARG A 170 -4.11 -7.74 -24.05
CA ARG A 170 -3.37 -6.98 -25.10
C ARG A 170 -4.13 -6.87 -26.44
N SER A 171 -5.47 -6.94 -26.45
CA SER A 171 -6.21 -7.02 -27.72
C SER A 171 -6.46 -5.64 -28.34
N LEU A 172 -6.14 -5.50 -29.63
CA LEU A 172 -6.57 -4.38 -30.49
C LEU A 172 -8.08 -4.40 -30.81
N PHE A 173 -8.77 -5.52 -30.53
CA PHE A 173 -10.18 -5.73 -30.86
C PHE A 173 -11.12 -5.63 -29.65
N GLY A 174 -10.78 -4.81 -28.65
CA GLY A 174 -11.74 -4.39 -27.61
C GLY A 174 -12.19 -5.48 -26.62
N GLY A 175 -11.43 -6.57 -26.46
CA GLY A 175 -11.75 -7.58 -25.46
C GLY A 175 -11.70 -7.02 -24.03
N ARG A 176 -12.86 -6.96 -23.35
CA ARG A 176 -12.93 -6.54 -21.95
C ARG A 176 -12.13 -7.52 -21.07
N GLY A 177 -11.36 -6.95 -20.15
CA GLY A 177 -10.78 -7.68 -19.04
C GLY A 177 -11.84 -8.38 -18.19
N ALA A 178 -11.45 -9.42 -17.46
CA ALA A 178 -12.26 -9.89 -16.34
C ALA A 178 -11.95 -9.05 -15.10
N SER A 179 -12.92 -8.88 -14.22
CA SER A 179 -12.72 -8.24 -12.92
C SER A 179 -13.55 -8.94 -11.88
N ALA A 180 -12.98 -9.12 -10.69
CA ALA A 180 -13.64 -9.74 -9.54
C ALA A 180 -13.22 -9.01 -8.26
N ALA A 181 -14.05 -9.12 -7.23
CA ALA A 181 -13.71 -8.77 -5.86
C ALA A 181 -13.60 -10.07 -5.05
N GLY A 182 -12.75 -10.08 -4.03
CA GLY A 182 -12.60 -11.26 -3.18
C GLY A 182 -11.66 -11.00 -2.02
N ARG A 183 -11.39 -12.06 -1.24
CA ARG A 183 -10.40 -12.00 -0.15
C ARG A 183 -9.01 -12.38 -0.62
N ALA A 184 -8.91 -13.25 -1.62
CA ALA A 184 -7.63 -13.71 -2.12
C ALA A 184 -7.64 -13.91 -3.63
N VAL A 185 -6.49 -13.72 -4.25
CA VAL A 185 -6.24 -14.11 -5.62
C VAL A 185 -5.00 -14.99 -5.68
N GLN A 186 -5.16 -16.15 -6.32
CA GLN A 186 -4.11 -17.13 -6.52
C GLN A 186 -3.79 -17.21 -7.99
N ILE A 187 -2.50 -17.10 -8.33
CA ILE A 187 -2.03 -17.01 -9.71
C ILE A 187 -0.97 -18.08 -9.93
N GLY A 188 -1.18 -18.91 -10.95
CA GLY A 188 -0.16 -19.83 -11.47
C GLY A 188 0.11 -19.48 -12.93
N CYS A 189 1.37 -19.25 -13.30
CA CYS A 189 1.75 -18.76 -14.62
C CYS A 189 3.14 -19.21 -15.06
N LEU A 190 3.46 -18.97 -16.33
CA LEU A 190 4.84 -18.94 -16.80
C LEU A 190 5.62 -17.82 -16.09
N PRO A 191 6.96 -17.92 -15.99
CA PRO A 191 7.79 -16.92 -15.32
C PRO A 191 7.49 -15.49 -15.80
N THR A 192 7.15 -14.62 -14.85
CA THR A 192 6.82 -13.21 -15.10
C THR A 192 7.27 -12.30 -13.96
N ARG A 193 7.08 -11.00 -14.11
CA ARG A 193 7.43 -9.98 -13.11
C ARG A 193 6.22 -9.57 -12.28
N VAL A 194 6.48 -9.34 -11.00
CA VAL A 194 5.55 -8.74 -10.04
C VAL A 194 6.05 -7.34 -9.71
N VAL A 195 5.16 -6.36 -9.66
CA VAL A 195 5.41 -5.04 -9.08
C VAL A 195 4.38 -4.82 -7.96
N ARG A 196 4.83 -4.36 -6.79
CA ARG A 196 3.97 -3.98 -5.65
C ARG A 196 4.29 -2.56 -5.28
N ASP A 197 3.32 -1.65 -5.35
CA ASP A 197 3.48 -0.26 -4.92
C ASP A 197 4.75 0.39 -5.52
N GLY A 198 4.99 0.14 -6.81
CA GLY A 198 6.16 0.63 -7.56
C GLY A 198 7.42 -0.24 -7.44
N VAL A 199 7.51 -1.15 -6.47
CA VAL A 199 8.69 -1.99 -6.25
C VAL A 199 8.59 -3.30 -7.04
N THR A 200 9.54 -3.50 -7.96
CA THR A 200 9.66 -4.75 -8.72
C THR A 200 10.23 -5.86 -7.83
N HIS A 201 9.56 -7.01 -7.81
CA HIS A 201 10.08 -8.20 -7.14
C HIS A 201 11.38 -8.67 -7.82
N ALA A 202 12.41 -8.96 -7.01
CA ALA A 202 13.78 -9.15 -7.49
C ALA A 202 13.94 -10.31 -8.49
N ARG A 203 13.07 -11.32 -8.45
CA ARG A 203 13.15 -12.51 -9.29
C ARG A 203 11.85 -12.75 -10.05
N PRO A 204 11.90 -13.29 -11.28
CA PRO A 204 10.71 -13.78 -11.94
C PRO A 204 9.99 -14.84 -11.10
N VAL A 205 8.67 -14.87 -11.19
CA VAL A 205 7.82 -15.81 -10.45
C VAL A 205 6.92 -16.59 -11.39
N ASN A 206 6.63 -17.84 -11.04
CA ASN A 206 5.67 -18.71 -11.72
C ASN A 206 4.38 -18.89 -10.90
N LYS A 207 4.33 -18.35 -9.69
CA LYS A 207 3.16 -18.27 -8.84
C LYS A 207 3.19 -16.99 -8.02
N TRP A 208 2.02 -16.49 -7.67
CA TRP A 208 1.89 -15.38 -6.73
C TRP A 208 0.51 -15.42 -6.08
N ILE A 209 0.44 -15.08 -4.80
CA ILE A 209 -0.84 -14.95 -4.09
C ILE A 209 -0.91 -13.57 -3.47
N TRP A 210 -2.04 -12.90 -3.63
CA TRP A 210 -2.41 -11.77 -2.78
C TRP A 210 -3.65 -12.13 -1.96
N TYR A 211 -3.70 -11.69 -0.70
CA TYR A 211 -4.82 -11.97 0.19
C TYR A 211 -5.02 -10.86 1.23
N ARG A 212 -6.27 -10.66 1.66
CA ARG A 212 -6.62 -9.75 2.75
C ARG A 212 -6.05 -10.26 4.07
N HIS A 213 -5.34 -9.38 4.77
CA HIS A 213 -4.91 -9.64 6.14
C HIS A 213 -6.08 -9.63 7.12
N THR A 214 -5.94 -10.34 8.22
CA THR A 214 -6.98 -10.43 9.26
C THR A 214 -7.18 -9.13 10.04
N GLU A 215 -6.15 -8.27 10.07
CA GLU A 215 -6.19 -6.97 10.71
C GLU A 215 -6.08 -5.86 9.65
N ASP A 216 -7.03 -4.92 9.68
CA ASP A 216 -7.04 -3.77 8.79
C ASP A 216 -5.99 -2.72 9.23
N LEU A 217 -5.45 -1.98 8.26
CA LEU A 217 -4.59 -0.83 8.53
C LEU A 217 -5.45 0.33 9.04
N ARG A 218 -5.01 0.98 10.12
CA ARG A 218 -5.59 2.27 10.55
C ARG A 218 -4.97 3.40 9.72
N LEU A 219 -5.58 3.76 8.60
CA LEU A 219 -5.11 4.83 7.72
C LEU A 219 -5.87 6.13 8.02
N VAL A 220 -5.15 7.23 8.18
CA VAL A 220 -5.75 8.56 8.37
C VAL A 220 -6.31 9.05 7.05
N ARG A 221 -7.64 9.20 6.99
CA ARG A 221 -8.37 9.63 5.78
C ARG A 221 -9.27 10.84 5.99
N GLY A 222 -9.60 11.18 7.25
CA GLY A 222 -10.43 12.33 7.59
C GLY A 222 -11.88 12.16 7.16
N LEU A 223 -12.47 11.00 7.49
CA LEU A 223 -13.89 10.74 7.24
C LEU A 223 -14.76 11.81 7.92
N VAL A 224 -15.68 12.39 7.15
CA VAL A 224 -16.84 13.16 7.62
C VAL A 224 -18.08 12.34 7.31
#